data_AF-A0A1H9C6H6-F1
#
_entry.id   AF-A0A1H9C6H6-F1
#
_cell.length_a   1.000
_cell.length_b   1.000
_cell.length_c   1.000
_cell.angle_alpha   90.00
_cell.angle_beta   90.00
_cell.angle_gamma   90.00
#
_symmetry.space_group_name_H-M   'P 1'
#
loop_
_entity.id
_entity.type
_entity.pdbx_description
1 polymer ?
#
loop_
_entity_poly.entity_id
_entity_poly.type
_entity_poly.pdbx_seq_one_letter_code
_entity_poly.pdbx_strand_id
1 'polypeptide(L)'
;MRIAVTGTHGVGKTTFIDDFTAAYPGYYSVAEPYWLLEQGVPFSDGATIPDLEKQLVESCKLILGYPAGGDVIFDRCPLDFLAYLEVVSTSEGFEWLPGGRDLAKIGEALATLDAVIFVPLTAPDEIAVQIEHPRLRRQVDRRLKTILRDDDLGLLHDGPRIIEVIGTRAQRVAAAGTFL
;
A
#
# COMPACT_ATOMS: atom_id res chain seq x y z
N MET A 1 16.53 5.53 4.08
CA MET A 1 15.46 5.88 3.13
C MET A 1 14.23 5.02 3.40
N ARG A 2 13.04 5.60 3.32
CA ARG A 2 11.79 5.04 3.83
C ARG A 2 10.81 4.88 2.67
N ILE A 3 10.53 3.63 2.31
CA ILE A 3 9.71 3.28 1.15
C ILE A 3 8.47 2.54 1.64
N ALA A 4 7.30 2.79 1.06
CA ALA A 4 6.15 1.90 1.23
C ALA A 4 5.73 1.28 -0.12
N VAL A 5 5.24 0.05 -0.10
CA VAL A 5 4.73 -0.64 -1.31
C VAL A 5 3.21 -0.69 -1.26
N THR A 6 2.55 -0.12 -2.25
CA THR A 6 1.09 -0.06 -2.34
C THR A 6 0.56 -0.82 -3.55
N GLY A 7 -0.66 -1.35 -3.43
CA GLY A 7 -1.30 -2.14 -4.47
C GLY A 7 -2.39 -3.04 -3.92
N THR A 8 -3.36 -3.40 -4.76
CA THR A 8 -4.44 -4.31 -4.36
C THR A 8 -3.92 -5.68 -3.88
N HIS A 9 -4.74 -6.43 -3.16
CA HIS A 9 -4.39 -7.79 -2.75
C HIS A 9 -4.05 -8.68 -3.96
N GLY A 10 -3.09 -9.59 -3.77
CA GLY A 10 -2.67 -10.52 -4.83
C GLY A 10 -2.20 -9.82 -6.11
N VAL A 11 -1.39 -8.77 -6.02
CA VAL A 11 -0.73 -8.12 -7.18
C VAL A 11 0.79 -8.35 -7.23
N GLY A 12 1.31 -9.12 -6.27
CA GLY A 12 2.73 -9.45 -6.16
C GLY A 12 3.57 -8.47 -5.33
N LYS A 13 2.96 -7.74 -4.38
CA LYS A 13 3.69 -6.82 -3.47
C LYS A 13 4.76 -7.53 -2.65
N THR A 14 4.38 -8.58 -1.91
CA THR A 14 5.32 -9.36 -1.08
C THR A 14 6.44 -9.93 -1.93
N THR A 15 6.12 -10.50 -3.09
CA THR A 15 7.12 -10.98 -4.06
C THR A 15 8.07 -9.87 -4.53
N PHE A 16 7.56 -8.66 -4.79
CA PHE A 16 8.39 -7.51 -5.12
C PHE A 16 9.30 -7.10 -3.96
N ILE A 17 8.79 -7.08 -2.71
CA ILE A 17 9.58 -6.76 -1.51
C ILE A 17 10.71 -7.77 -1.32
N ASP A 18 10.42 -9.06 -1.48
CA ASP A 18 11.42 -10.13 -1.40
C ASP A 18 12.52 -9.96 -2.45
N ASP A 19 12.15 -9.70 -3.71
CA ASP A 19 13.12 -9.48 -4.78
C ASP A 19 13.93 -8.19 -4.57
N PHE A 20 13.28 -7.14 -4.08
CA PHE A 20 13.91 -5.86 -3.82
C PHE A 20 14.93 -5.95 -2.69
N THR A 21 14.58 -6.58 -1.57
CA THR A 21 15.50 -6.77 -0.42
C THR A 21 16.64 -7.73 -0.76
N ALA A 22 16.42 -8.71 -1.64
CA ALA A 22 17.49 -9.54 -2.19
C ALA A 22 18.47 -8.75 -3.07
N ALA A 23 17.97 -7.81 -3.87
CA ALA A 23 18.79 -6.95 -4.73
C ALA A 23 19.50 -5.81 -3.97
N TYR A 24 18.91 -5.34 -2.86
CA TYR A 24 19.41 -4.24 -2.03
C TYR A 24 19.50 -4.67 -0.54
N PRO A 25 20.54 -5.43 -0.14
CA PRO A 25 20.64 -6.04 1.20
C PRO A 25 20.70 -5.06 2.38
N GLY A 26 20.83 -3.75 2.12
CA GLY A 26 20.73 -2.71 3.15
C GLY A 26 19.31 -2.40 3.60
N TYR A 27 18.30 -2.81 2.81
CA TYR A 27 16.89 -2.57 3.11
C TYR A 27 16.29 -3.66 3.99
N TYR A 28 15.58 -3.24 5.03
CA TYR A 28 14.80 -4.11 5.89
C TYR A 28 13.30 -4.01 5.56
N SER A 29 12.64 -5.15 5.38
CA SER A 29 11.20 -5.21 5.19
C SER A 29 10.45 -5.13 6.52
N VAL A 30 9.47 -4.24 6.61
CA VAL A 30 8.49 -4.21 7.70
C VAL A 30 7.19 -4.81 7.19
N ALA A 31 6.74 -5.88 7.82
CA ALA A 31 5.52 -6.60 7.43
C ALA A 31 4.27 -5.72 7.53
N GLU A 32 3.23 -6.07 6.77
CA GLU A 32 1.98 -5.32 6.75
C GLU A 32 1.31 -5.31 8.13
N PRO A 33 0.58 -4.23 8.49
CA PRO A 33 0.01 -4.06 9.83
C PRO A 33 -0.89 -5.22 10.27
N TYR A 34 -1.52 -5.90 9.31
CA TYR A 34 -2.38 -7.05 9.55
C TYR A 34 -1.67 -8.16 10.36
N TRP A 35 -0.46 -8.57 9.95
CA TRP A 35 0.30 -9.63 10.65
C TRP A 35 0.83 -9.19 12.03
N LEU A 36 0.87 -7.88 12.26
CA LEU A 36 1.26 -7.32 13.56
C LEU A 36 0.07 -7.20 14.52
N LEU A 37 -1.15 -7.11 13.98
CA LEU A 37 -2.40 -7.00 14.74
C LEU A 37 -2.97 -8.38 15.13
N GLU A 38 -2.82 -9.42 14.31
CA GLU A 38 -3.40 -10.76 14.56
C GLU A 38 -2.42 -11.92 14.27
N GLN A 39 -2.51 -13.01 15.04
CA GLN A 39 -1.76 -14.26 14.83
C GLN A 39 -2.22 -15.07 13.59
N GLY A 40 -2.33 -14.42 12.43
CA GLY A 40 -2.23 -15.08 11.13
C GLY A 40 -3.50 -15.61 10.46
N VAL A 41 -4.62 -14.88 10.44
CA VAL A 41 -5.73 -15.19 9.52
C VAL A 41 -5.59 -14.33 8.26
N PRO A 42 -5.49 -14.81 7.02
CA PRO A 42 -5.26 -13.91 5.88
C PRO A 42 -6.41 -12.92 5.65
N PHE A 43 -6.14 -11.84 4.92
CA PHE A 43 -7.11 -10.87 4.38
C PHE A 43 -8.26 -11.50 3.53
N SER A 44 -8.25 -12.83 3.36
CA SER A 44 -9.12 -13.66 2.54
C SER A 44 -10.59 -13.67 2.96
N ASP A 45 -10.91 -13.40 4.23
CA ASP A 45 -12.28 -13.50 4.73
C ASP A 45 -13.12 -12.21 4.55
N GLY A 46 -12.58 -11.21 3.85
CA GLY A 46 -13.24 -9.93 3.59
C GLY A 46 -13.08 -8.97 4.78
N ALA A 47 -12.09 -8.08 4.71
CA ALA A 47 -11.85 -7.09 5.75
C ALA A 47 -13.07 -6.19 5.95
N THR A 48 -13.59 -6.11 7.18
CA THR A 48 -14.68 -5.20 7.54
C THR A 48 -14.18 -3.75 7.63
N ILE A 49 -15.07 -2.77 7.52
CA ILE A 49 -14.72 -1.35 7.67
C ILE A 49 -13.98 -1.08 9.01
N PRO A 50 -14.46 -1.55 10.18
CA PRO A 50 -13.73 -1.39 11.43
C PRO A 50 -12.31 -1.99 11.42
N ASP A 51 -12.09 -3.10 10.71
CA ASP A 51 -10.77 -3.72 10.63
C ASP A 51 -9.84 -2.98 9.67
N LEU A 52 -10.38 -2.40 8.60
CA LEU A 52 -9.64 -1.52 7.70
C LEU A 52 -9.24 -0.22 8.42
N GLU A 53 -10.12 0.35 9.24
CA GLU A 53 -9.81 1.53 10.07
C GLU A 53 -8.67 1.24 11.07
N LYS A 54 -8.72 0.10 11.76
CA LYS A 54 -7.63 -0.33 12.66
C LYS A 54 -6.31 -0.46 11.91
N GLN A 55 -6.32 -1.09 10.73
CA GLN A 55 -5.12 -1.29 9.92
C GLN A 55 -4.56 0.04 9.38
N LEU A 56 -5.42 1.00 9.01
CA LEU A 56 -5.01 2.34 8.63
C LEU A 56 -4.28 3.05 9.77
N VAL A 57 -4.86 3.01 10.98
CA VAL A 57 -4.25 3.60 12.18
C VAL A 57 -2.90 2.94 12.48
N GLU A 58 -2.82 1.61 12.37
CA GLU A 58 -1.59 0.89 12.67
C GLU A 58 -0.52 1.08 11.59
N SER A 59 -0.90 1.18 10.31
CA SER A 59 0.01 1.57 9.22
C SER A 59 0.66 2.93 9.50
N CYS A 60 -0.14 3.92 9.91
CA CYS A 60 0.39 5.24 10.26
C CYS A 60 1.35 5.16 11.45
N LYS A 61 1.00 4.43 12.52
CA LYS A 61 1.86 4.27 13.69
C LYS A 61 3.17 3.55 13.36
N LEU A 62 3.13 2.50 12.55
CA LEU A 62 4.33 1.75 12.16
C LEU A 62 5.30 2.64 11.42
N ILE A 63 4.80 3.42 10.46
CA ILE A 63 5.60 4.39 9.73
C ILE A 63 6.14 5.43 10.72
N LEU A 64 5.27 6.19 11.40
CA LEU A 64 5.69 7.29 12.29
C LEU A 64 6.61 6.85 13.45
N GLY A 65 6.44 5.62 13.94
CA GLY A 65 7.22 5.05 15.04
C GLY A 65 8.53 4.39 14.60
N TYR A 66 8.76 4.17 13.31
CA TYR A 66 9.97 3.50 12.84
C TYR A 66 11.20 4.41 13.02
N PRO A 67 12.30 3.92 13.62
CA PRO A 67 13.50 4.72 13.89
C PRO A 67 14.03 5.44 12.64
N ALA A 68 14.55 6.65 12.85
CA ALA A 68 15.24 7.39 11.80
C ALA A 68 16.58 6.74 11.44
N GLY A 69 17.03 6.93 10.19
CA GLY A 69 18.38 6.56 9.75
C GLY A 69 18.55 5.15 9.16
N GLY A 70 17.48 4.36 9.05
CA GLY A 70 17.49 3.06 8.37
C GLY A 70 16.95 3.11 6.93
N ASP A 71 17.39 2.16 6.12
CA ASP A 71 16.77 1.83 4.83
C ASP A 71 15.67 0.78 5.06
N VAL A 72 14.42 1.17 4.83
CA VAL A 72 13.24 0.39 5.21
C VAL A 72 12.22 0.38 4.08
N ILE A 73 11.59 -0.77 3.89
CA ILE A 73 10.47 -0.97 2.97
C ILE A 73 9.25 -1.52 3.74
N PHE A 74 8.18 -0.73 3.81
CA PHE A 74 6.93 -1.10 4.46
C PHE A 74 6.04 -1.87 3.46
N ASP A 75 5.58 -3.07 3.86
CA ASP A 75 4.53 -3.78 3.14
C ASP A 75 3.19 -3.08 3.44
N ARG A 76 2.63 -2.43 2.42
CA ARG A 76 1.50 -1.48 2.46
C ARG A 76 1.82 -0.07 2.92
N CYS A 77 1.08 0.84 2.29
CA CYS A 77 0.99 2.26 2.58
C CYS A 77 -0.39 2.55 3.21
N PRO A 78 -0.57 3.62 4.01
CA PRO A 78 -1.89 4.08 4.45
C PRO A 78 -2.90 4.23 3.29
N LEU A 79 -2.41 4.56 2.08
CA LEU A 79 -3.21 4.68 0.86
C LEU A 79 -3.92 3.39 0.45
N ASP A 80 -3.34 2.22 0.77
CA ASP A 80 -4.01 0.93 0.54
C ASP A 80 -5.35 0.89 1.28
N PHE A 81 -5.33 1.21 2.57
CA PHE A 81 -6.51 1.12 3.43
C PHE A 81 -7.55 2.18 3.09
N LEU A 82 -7.13 3.39 2.71
CA LEU A 82 -8.04 4.42 2.20
C LEU A 82 -8.80 3.93 0.96
N ALA A 83 -8.09 3.35 -0.01
CA ALA A 83 -8.72 2.81 -1.21
C ALA A 83 -9.71 1.68 -0.90
N TYR A 84 -9.39 0.81 0.06
CA TYR A 84 -10.33 -0.22 0.51
C TYR A 84 -11.54 0.36 1.24
N LEU A 85 -11.34 1.29 2.18
CA LEU A 85 -12.41 1.92 2.96
C LEU A 85 -13.42 2.63 2.06
N GLU A 86 -12.95 3.42 1.09
CA GLU A 86 -13.85 4.10 0.15
C GLU A 86 -14.62 3.12 -0.74
N VAL A 87 -13.97 2.09 -1.26
CA VAL A 87 -14.62 1.11 -2.14
C VAL A 87 -15.64 0.27 -1.37
N VAL A 88 -15.29 -0.21 -0.18
CA VAL A 88 -16.17 -1.03 0.65
C VAL A 88 -17.35 -0.21 1.16
N SER A 89 -17.12 0.97 1.73
CA SER A 89 -18.22 1.85 2.20
C SER A 89 -19.19 2.21 1.08
N THR A 90 -18.68 2.57 -0.11
CA THR A 90 -19.51 2.87 -1.27
C THR A 90 -20.38 1.66 -1.65
N SER A 91 -19.82 0.45 -1.56
CA SER A 91 -20.57 -0.78 -1.84
C SER A 91 -21.64 -1.09 -0.78
N GLU A 92 -21.46 -0.60 0.45
CA GLU A 92 -22.43 -0.67 1.55
C GLU A 92 -23.45 0.50 1.54
N GLY A 93 -23.31 1.43 0.59
CA GLY A 93 -24.27 2.51 0.35
C GLY A 93 -23.98 3.81 1.11
N PHE A 94 -22.75 4.01 1.58
CA PHE A 94 -22.34 5.27 2.20
C PHE A 94 -20.92 5.68 1.79
N GLU A 95 -20.54 6.92 2.07
CA GLU A 95 -19.19 7.43 1.82
C GLU A 95 -18.41 7.47 3.14
N TRP A 96 -17.32 6.71 3.22
CA TRP A 96 -16.40 6.80 4.35
C TRP A 96 -15.44 7.98 4.15
N LEU A 97 -15.29 8.80 5.19
CA LEU A 97 -14.35 9.92 5.21
C LEU A 97 -13.50 9.84 6.48
N PRO A 98 -12.17 10.06 6.40
CA PRO A 98 -11.34 10.10 7.58
C PRO A 98 -11.69 11.31 8.44
N GLY A 99 -11.75 11.13 9.76
CA GLY A 99 -11.83 12.26 10.69
C GLY A 99 -10.60 13.16 10.57
N GLY A 100 -10.71 14.45 10.88
CA GLY A 100 -9.61 15.42 10.69
C GLY A 100 -8.30 15.05 11.41
N ARG A 101 -8.38 14.35 12.55
CA ARG A 101 -7.18 13.83 13.24
C ARG A 101 -6.53 12.68 12.47
N ASP A 102 -7.31 11.80 11.88
CA ASP A 102 -6.79 10.66 11.12
C ASP A 102 -6.20 11.15 9.80
N LEU A 103 -6.85 12.11 9.13
CA LEU A 103 -6.32 12.77 7.94
C LEU A 103 -4.96 13.42 8.21
N ALA A 104 -4.81 14.14 9.33
CA ALA A 104 -3.52 14.72 9.72
C ALA A 104 -2.43 13.66 9.91
N LYS A 105 -2.74 12.55 10.62
CA LYS A 105 -1.78 11.45 10.83
C LYS A 105 -1.39 10.73 9.55
N ILE A 106 -2.32 10.58 8.61
CA ILE A 106 -2.05 10.00 7.29
C ILE A 106 -1.07 10.90 6.54
N GLY A 107 -1.36 12.21 6.48
CA GLY A 107 -0.46 13.19 5.87
C GLY A 107 0.93 13.18 6.51
N GLU A 108 1.01 13.19 7.84
CA GLU A 108 2.27 13.07 8.59
C GLU A 108 3.03 11.80 8.22
N ALA A 109 2.36 10.63 8.19
CA ALA A 109 3.00 9.38 7.86
C ALA A 109 3.55 9.38 6.42
N LEU A 110 2.75 9.84 5.46
CA LEU A 110 3.15 9.97 4.06
C LEU A 110 4.35 10.90 3.89
N ALA A 111 4.36 12.05 4.59
CA ALA A 111 5.47 13.00 4.54
C ALA A 111 6.80 12.44 5.08
N THR A 112 6.79 11.34 5.87
CA THR A 112 8.03 10.67 6.30
C THR A 112 8.56 9.64 5.32
N LEU A 113 7.81 9.33 4.25
CA LEU A 113 8.23 8.40 3.22
C LEU A 113 8.99 9.16 2.13
N ASP A 114 10.12 8.62 1.70
CA ASP A 114 10.86 9.13 0.55
C ASP A 114 10.18 8.72 -0.76
N ALA A 115 9.59 7.52 -0.79
CA ALA A 115 8.91 6.96 -1.95
C ALA A 115 7.75 6.02 -1.59
N VAL A 116 6.77 5.96 -2.49
CA VAL A 116 5.74 4.93 -2.53
C VAL A 116 5.86 4.17 -3.85
N ILE A 117 6.17 2.89 -3.76
CA ILE A 117 6.19 1.99 -4.91
C ILE A 117 4.78 1.48 -5.15
N PHE A 118 4.22 1.79 -6.31
CA PHE A 118 2.93 1.29 -6.72
C PHE A 118 3.07 0.08 -7.63
N VAL A 119 2.47 -1.04 -7.23
CA VAL A 119 2.34 -2.25 -8.04
C VAL A 119 0.90 -2.33 -8.56
N PRO A 120 0.62 -1.87 -9.80
CA PRO A 120 -0.72 -1.85 -10.36
C PRO A 120 -1.17 -3.24 -10.81
N LEU A 121 -2.48 -3.43 -10.86
CA LEU A 121 -3.07 -4.53 -11.61
C LEU A 121 -2.91 -4.28 -13.12
N THR A 122 -2.40 -5.28 -13.83
CA THR A 122 -2.18 -5.27 -15.28
C THR A 122 -3.30 -6.00 -16.04
N ALA A 123 -3.39 -5.74 -17.35
CA ALA A 123 -4.33 -6.40 -18.26
C ALA A 123 -3.54 -6.94 -19.48
N PRO A 124 -3.43 -8.26 -19.67
CA PRO A 124 -3.99 -9.33 -18.83
C PRO A 124 -3.35 -9.38 -17.42
N ASP A 125 -4.07 -9.98 -16.48
CA ASP A 125 -3.58 -10.20 -15.11
C ASP A 125 -2.40 -11.17 -15.12
N GLU A 126 -1.31 -10.79 -14.46
CA GLU A 126 -0.09 -11.59 -14.39
C GLU A 126 -0.22 -12.80 -13.46
N ILE A 127 -1.19 -12.79 -12.55
CA ILE A 127 -1.41 -13.89 -11.62
C ILE A 127 -2.46 -14.84 -12.20
N ALA A 128 -2.00 -16.05 -12.55
CA ALA A 128 -2.84 -17.10 -13.12
C ALA A 128 -3.73 -17.80 -12.08
N VAL A 129 -3.50 -17.57 -10.78
CA VAL A 129 -4.27 -18.17 -9.69
C VAL A 129 -5.56 -17.40 -9.47
N GLN A 130 -6.65 -18.11 -9.17
CA GLN A 130 -7.89 -17.45 -8.76
C GLN A 130 -7.67 -16.68 -7.46
N ILE A 131 -7.83 -15.36 -7.54
CA ILE A 131 -7.82 -14.47 -6.38
C ILE A 131 -9.25 -14.27 -5.92
N GLU A 132 -9.47 -14.33 -4.61
CA GLU A 132 -10.74 -14.02 -3.97
C GLU A 132 -11.18 -12.59 -4.25
N HIS A 133 -12.48 -12.32 -4.15
CA HIS A 133 -13.07 -10.99 -4.37
C HIS A 133 -12.52 -10.23 -5.62
N PRO A 134 -12.48 -10.83 -6.83
CA PRO A 134 -11.84 -10.24 -8.00
C PRO A 134 -12.48 -8.92 -8.45
N ARG A 135 -13.74 -8.67 -8.10
CA ARG A 135 -14.42 -7.39 -8.33
C ARG A 135 -13.88 -6.29 -7.41
N LEU A 136 -13.79 -6.57 -6.11
CA LEU A 136 -13.20 -5.67 -5.12
C LEU A 136 -11.74 -5.36 -5.50
N ARG A 137 -10.97 -6.38 -5.87
CA ARG A 137 -9.58 -6.25 -6.33
C ARG A 137 -9.42 -5.18 -7.42
N ARG A 138 -10.25 -5.24 -8.46
CA ARG A 138 -10.26 -4.29 -9.59
C ARG A 138 -10.76 -2.90 -9.21
N GLN A 139 -11.76 -2.81 -8.32
CA GLN A 139 -12.27 -1.53 -7.85
C GLN A 139 -11.23 -0.79 -7.02
N VAL A 140 -10.58 -1.49 -6.09
CA VAL A 140 -9.49 -0.95 -5.27
C VAL A 140 -8.30 -0.55 -6.12
N ASP A 141 -7.89 -1.37 -7.08
CA ASP A 141 -6.82 -1.00 -8.02
C ASP A 141 -7.15 0.28 -8.82
N ARG A 142 -8.39 0.39 -9.32
CA ARG A 142 -8.83 1.63 -9.99
C ARG A 142 -8.77 2.82 -9.05
N ARG A 143 -9.18 2.64 -7.79
CA ARG A 143 -9.16 3.71 -6.79
C ARG A 143 -7.73 4.14 -6.43
N LEU A 144 -6.83 3.18 -6.23
CA LEU A 144 -5.40 3.46 -6.05
C LEU A 144 -4.82 4.22 -7.23
N LYS A 145 -5.19 3.86 -8.47
CA LYS A 145 -4.75 4.60 -9.66
C LYS A 145 -5.17 6.07 -9.62
N THR A 146 -6.42 6.38 -9.25
CA THR A 146 -6.87 7.78 -9.13
C THR A 146 -6.17 8.51 -7.97
N ILE A 147 -5.99 7.87 -6.82
CA ILE A 147 -5.29 8.46 -5.67
C ILE A 147 -3.84 8.79 -6.05
N LEU A 148 -3.14 7.86 -6.70
CA LEU A 148 -1.70 7.94 -6.93
C LEU A 148 -1.31 8.75 -8.17
N ARG A 149 -2.14 8.76 -9.20
CA ARG A 149 -1.84 9.44 -10.47
C ARG A 149 -2.43 10.85 -10.55
N ASP A 150 -3.58 11.04 -9.92
CA ASP A 150 -4.34 12.29 -10.01
C ASP A 150 -4.31 13.09 -8.69
N ASP A 151 -3.64 12.58 -7.65
CA ASP A 151 -3.66 13.11 -6.28
C ASP A 151 -5.10 13.45 -5.83
N ASP A 152 -6.04 12.54 -6.11
CA ASP A 152 -7.48 12.79 -5.93
C ASP A 152 -7.85 13.11 -4.46
N LEU A 153 -7.00 12.74 -3.51
CA LEU A 153 -7.17 13.05 -2.08
C LEU A 153 -6.42 14.31 -1.62
N GLY A 154 -5.59 14.91 -2.48
CA GLY A 154 -4.73 16.06 -2.13
C GLY A 154 -3.72 15.74 -1.03
N LEU A 155 -3.34 14.47 -0.89
CA LEU A 155 -2.44 13.98 0.17
C LEU A 155 -1.00 13.82 -0.29
N LEU A 156 -0.74 13.94 -1.59
CA LEU A 156 0.57 13.64 -2.18
C LEU A 156 1.37 14.89 -2.56
N HIS A 157 0.77 16.10 -2.51
CA HIS A 157 1.45 17.35 -2.87
C HIS A 157 2.80 17.56 -2.16
N ASP A 158 2.84 17.39 -0.84
CA ASP A 158 4.07 17.44 -0.02
C ASP A 158 4.52 16.03 0.41
N GLY A 159 4.03 15.01 -0.29
CA GLY A 159 4.16 13.61 0.05
C GLY A 159 5.34 12.90 -0.63
N PRO A 160 5.36 11.56 -0.57
CA PRO A 160 6.43 10.76 -1.13
C PRO A 160 6.41 10.78 -2.65
N ARG A 161 7.56 10.48 -3.26
CA ARG A 161 7.62 10.22 -4.71
C ARG A 161 6.85 8.96 -5.05
N ILE A 162 5.95 9.02 -6.02
CA ILE A 162 5.23 7.85 -6.50
C ILE A 162 6.00 7.19 -7.64
N ILE A 163 6.30 5.90 -7.50
CA ILE A 163 7.02 5.10 -8.49
C ILE A 163 6.14 3.92 -8.90
N GLU A 164 5.54 3.99 -10.08
CA GLU A 164 4.78 2.88 -10.64
C GLU A 164 5.71 1.84 -11.28
N VAL A 165 5.65 0.59 -10.83
CA VAL A 165 6.51 -0.49 -11.33
C VAL A 165 5.69 -1.54 -12.10
N ILE A 166 6.08 -1.79 -13.34
CA ILE A 166 5.39 -2.66 -14.29
C ILE A 166 6.36 -3.56 -15.05
N GLY A 167 5.83 -4.65 -15.60
CA GLY A 167 6.62 -5.66 -16.31
C GLY A 167 7.08 -6.80 -15.39
N THR A 168 8.12 -7.50 -15.83
CA THR A 168 8.68 -8.66 -15.11
C THR A 168 9.21 -8.28 -13.73
N ARG A 169 9.32 -9.26 -12.83
CA ARG A 169 9.88 -9.09 -11.47
C ARG A 169 11.21 -8.29 -11.48
N ALA A 170 12.14 -8.66 -12.36
CA ALA A 170 13.42 -7.98 -12.51
C ALA A 170 13.27 -6.53 -13.01
N GLN A 171 12.36 -6.27 -13.96
CA GLN A 171 12.09 -4.91 -14.43
C GLN A 171 11.49 -4.04 -13.32
N ARG A 172 10.59 -4.58 -12.50
CA ARG A 172 10.00 -3.85 -11.37
C ARG A 172 11.08 -3.44 -10.36
N VAL A 173 11.97 -4.37 -9.99
CA VAL A 173 13.10 -4.07 -9.08
C VAL A 173 14.07 -3.06 -9.68
N ALA A 174 14.41 -3.20 -10.97
CA ALA A 174 15.29 -2.25 -11.66
C ALA A 174 14.67 -0.83 -11.71
N ALA A 175 13.37 -0.73 -11.98
CA ALA A 175 12.66 0.54 -12.00
C ALA A 175 12.58 1.18 -10.60
N ALA A 176 12.38 0.41 -9.53
CA ALA A 176 12.46 0.94 -8.17
C ALA A 176 13.90 1.37 -7.80
N GLY A 177 14.89 0.63 -8.31
CA GLY A 177 16.31 0.86 -8.08
C GLY A 177 16.88 2.14 -8.65
N THR A 178 16.30 2.71 -9.71
CA THR A 178 16.78 3.98 -10.29
C THR A 178 16.64 5.19 -9.36
N PHE A 179 15.97 5.00 -8.22
CA PHE A 179 15.68 6.05 -7.24
C PHE A 179 16.42 5.86 -5.91
N LEU A 180 17.20 4.78 -5.79
CA LEU A 180 18.11 4.50 -4.67
C LEU A 180 19.47 5.13 -4.96
#